data_AF-A0A522N8D8-F1
#
_entry.id   AF-A0A522N8D8-F1
#
_cell.length_a   1.000
_cell.length_b   1.000
_cell.length_c   1.000
_cell.angle_alpha   90.00
_cell.angle_beta   90.00
_cell.angle_gamma   90.00
#
_symmetry.space_group_name_H-M   'P 1'
#
loop_
_entity.id
_entity.type
_entity.pdbx_description
1 polymer ?
#
loop_
_entity_poly.entity_id
_entity_poly.type
_entity_poly.pdbx_seq_one_letter_code
_entity_poly.pdbx_strand_id
1 'polypeptide(L)'
;EEVQKIYGTLDIFEAQEHGVSLTDLRRISQIPLTKLKVILALLKKSGFIVNRARSTYALAPFAKKNPALVLNLANYETKKSYDQSKLVMMLQYCETQSCRRRFILNYFGEDYEAEFCGACDNCLARARSAAARSNGERSAESVEPASFRIGDAVLHAKYGSGTVERVDRDLVTVLFPSIGYKTLLASAVRKEAQIA
;
A
#
# COMPACT_ATOMS: atom_id res chain seq x y z
N GLU A 1 7.83 6.39 17.25
CA GLU A 1 8.27 5.51 18.36
C GLU A 1 9.69 4.96 18.20
N GLU A 2 10.03 4.25 17.11
CA GLU A 2 11.38 3.62 16.97
C GLU A 2 12.54 4.61 16.81
N VAL A 3 12.33 5.71 16.08
CA VAL A 3 13.32 6.80 15.97
C VAL A 3 13.64 7.39 17.36
N GLN A 4 12.63 7.47 18.23
CA GLN A 4 12.79 7.97 19.60
C GLN A 4 13.57 6.98 20.48
N LYS A 5 13.37 5.66 20.31
CA LYS A 5 14.17 4.63 20.98
C LYS A 5 15.65 4.72 20.57
N ILE A 6 15.93 4.94 19.28
CA ILE A 6 17.30 5.11 18.78
C ILE A 6 17.91 6.41 19.30
N TYR A 7 17.17 7.52 19.23
CA TYR A 7 17.62 8.81 19.77
C TYR A 7 17.94 8.70 21.26
N GLY A 8 17.03 8.18 22.08
CA GLY A 8 17.24 8.00 23.52
C GLY A 8 18.42 7.09 23.84
N THR A 9 18.62 6.03 23.05
CA THR A 9 19.83 5.18 23.21
C THR A 9 21.10 5.98 22.90
N LEU A 10 21.14 6.76 21.82
CA LEU A 10 22.32 7.56 21.49
C LEU A 10 22.58 8.70 22.49
N ASP A 11 21.54 9.22 23.13
CA ASP A 11 21.58 10.27 24.15
C ASP A 11 22.13 9.72 25.48
N ILE A 12 21.60 8.58 25.95
CA ILE A 12 22.03 7.94 27.20
C ILE A 12 23.51 7.54 27.15
N PHE A 13 23.98 7.04 26.00
CA PHE A 13 25.35 6.55 25.83
C PHE A 13 26.29 7.60 25.21
N GLU A 14 25.93 8.89 25.26
CA GLU A 14 26.73 9.98 24.69
C GLU A 14 28.15 10.07 25.30
N ALA A 15 28.29 9.79 26.59
CA ALA A 15 29.54 9.89 27.33
C ALA A 15 30.61 8.89 26.87
N GLN A 16 30.26 7.91 26.05
CA GLN A 16 31.24 6.99 25.47
C GLN A 16 32.05 7.71 24.39
N GLU A 17 33.37 7.80 24.58
CA GLU A 17 34.29 8.47 23.64
C GLU A 17 34.10 8.03 22.18
N HIS A 18 33.76 6.76 21.99
CA HIS A 18 33.70 6.11 20.69
C HIS A 18 32.31 6.19 20.03
N GLY A 19 31.26 6.56 20.78
CA GLY A 19 29.86 6.48 20.36
C GLY A 19 29.25 5.08 20.52
N VAL A 20 28.01 4.88 20.04
CA VAL A 20 27.26 3.63 20.22
C VAL A 20 27.35 2.73 18.99
N SER A 21 27.71 1.47 19.18
CA SER A 21 27.85 0.51 18.07
C SER A 21 26.49 0.11 17.49
N LEU A 22 26.47 -0.29 16.21
CA LEU A 22 25.26 -0.85 15.57
C LEU A 22 24.70 -2.06 16.34
N THR A 23 25.58 -2.89 16.90
CA THR A 23 25.20 -4.09 17.65
C THR A 23 24.51 -3.72 18.96
N ASP A 24 25.02 -2.73 19.66
CA ASP A 24 24.43 -2.22 20.90
C ASP A 24 23.12 -1.51 20.65
N LEU A 25 23.06 -0.66 19.61
CA LEU A 25 21.82 -0.01 19.18
C LEU A 25 20.73 -1.04 18.90
N ARG A 26 21.06 -2.14 18.21
CA ARG A 26 20.12 -3.23 17.94
C ARG A 26 19.65 -3.89 19.23
N ARG A 27 20.58 -4.25 20.12
CA ARG A 27 20.29 -4.96 21.36
C ARG A 27 19.43 -4.12 22.32
N ILE A 28 19.73 -2.84 22.44
CA ILE A 28 19.06 -1.92 23.38
C ILE A 28 17.71 -1.46 22.83
N SER A 29 17.64 -1.05 21.55
CA SER A 29 16.39 -0.58 20.96
C SER A 29 15.41 -1.71 20.62
N GLN A 30 15.89 -2.97 20.59
CA GLN A 30 15.14 -4.16 20.17
C GLN A 30 14.54 -4.03 18.75
N ILE A 31 15.19 -3.25 17.88
CA ILE A 31 14.76 -3.01 16.49
C ILE A 31 15.45 -4.02 15.55
N PRO A 32 14.73 -4.67 14.61
CA PRO A 32 15.32 -5.53 13.60
C PRO A 32 16.44 -4.85 12.79
N LEU A 33 17.50 -5.58 12.48
CA LEU A 33 18.73 -5.01 11.89
C LEU A 33 18.49 -4.23 10.58
N THR A 34 17.64 -4.74 9.70
CA THR A 34 17.27 -4.09 8.44
C THR A 34 16.59 -2.74 8.67
N LYS A 35 15.65 -2.70 9.62
CA LYS A 35 14.90 -1.49 9.99
C LYS A 35 15.79 -0.46 10.69
N LEU A 36 16.65 -0.91 11.60
CA LEU A 36 17.64 -0.08 12.28
C LEU A 36 18.60 0.61 11.29
N LYS A 37 19.13 -0.16 10.32
CA LYS A 37 20.02 0.40 9.28
C LYS A 37 19.33 1.49 8.46
N VAL A 38 18.06 1.32 8.11
CA VAL A 38 17.29 2.33 7.37
C VAL A 38 17.12 3.60 8.21
N ILE A 39 16.74 3.47 9.48
CA ILE A 39 16.55 4.63 10.36
C ILE A 39 17.87 5.37 10.58
N LEU A 40 18.97 4.66 10.85
CA LEU A 40 20.29 5.27 11.01
C LEU A 40 20.77 5.96 9.73
N ALA A 41 20.53 5.37 8.56
CA ALA A 41 20.87 6.01 7.28
C ALA A 41 20.10 7.32 7.08
N LEU A 42 18.80 7.35 7.42
CA LEU A 42 17.97 8.56 7.33
C LEU A 42 18.41 9.64 8.31
N LEU A 43 18.64 9.28 9.58
CA LEU A 43 19.16 10.20 10.60
C LEU A 43 20.53 10.76 10.21
N LYS A 44 21.40 9.95 9.60
CA LYS A 44 22.71 10.40 9.11
C LYS A 44 22.56 11.38 7.95
N LYS A 45 21.70 11.06 6.97
CA LYS A 45 21.46 11.91 5.78
C LYS A 45 20.89 13.28 6.14
N SER A 46 20.03 13.32 7.15
CA SER A 46 19.43 14.56 7.68
C SER A 46 20.31 15.28 8.71
N GLY A 47 21.51 14.73 8.97
CA GLY A 47 22.51 15.34 9.83
C GLY A 47 22.35 15.08 11.33
N PHE A 48 21.27 14.45 11.79
CA PHE A 48 21.03 14.29 13.23
C PHE A 48 22.01 13.35 13.94
N ILE A 49 22.65 12.45 13.20
CA ILE A 49 23.72 11.59 13.73
C ILE A 49 24.99 11.69 12.89
N VAL A 50 26.13 11.49 13.56
CA VAL A 50 27.46 11.41 12.96
C VAL A 50 28.04 10.02 13.18
N ASN A 51 28.95 9.61 12.29
CA ASN A 51 29.70 8.36 12.44
C ASN A 51 31.07 8.70 13.04
N ARG A 52 31.37 8.19 14.23
CA ARG A 52 32.66 8.43 14.91
C ARG A 52 33.72 7.45 14.45
N ALA A 53 33.33 6.19 14.28
CA ALA A 53 34.14 5.10 13.76
C ALA A 53 33.24 4.14 12.96
N ARG A 54 33.84 3.17 12.25
CA ARG A 54 33.10 2.19 11.44
C ARG A 54 31.94 1.59 12.26
N SER A 55 30.71 1.75 11.75
CA SER A 55 29.49 1.23 12.38
C SER A 55 29.17 1.76 13.80
N THR A 56 29.74 2.90 14.18
CA THR A 56 29.54 3.52 15.49
C THR A 56 28.99 4.94 15.34
N TYR A 57 27.91 5.26 16.06
CA TYR A 57 27.08 6.43 15.84
C TYR A 57 26.98 7.30 17.09
N ALA A 58 26.87 8.62 16.90
CA ALA A 58 26.63 9.58 17.97
C ALA A 58 25.67 10.68 17.50
N LEU A 59 24.97 11.33 18.41
CA LEU A 59 24.14 12.50 18.07
C LEU A 59 25.01 13.66 17.62
N ALA A 60 24.57 14.33 16.55
CA ALA A 60 25.18 15.58 16.11
C ALA A 60 24.90 16.70 17.13
N PRO A 61 25.79 17.70 17.28
CA PRO A 61 25.62 18.77 18.28
C PRO A 61 24.29 19.53 18.16
N PHE A 62 23.80 19.75 16.94
CA PHE A 62 22.52 20.46 16.73
C PHE A 62 21.30 19.60 17.07
N ALA A 63 21.40 18.28 16.91
CA ALA A 63 20.33 17.34 17.23
C ALA A 63 20.08 17.28 18.74
N LYS A 64 21.15 17.38 19.54
CA LYS A 64 21.09 17.46 21.00
C LYS A 64 20.36 18.71 21.49
N LYS A 65 20.61 19.85 20.84
CA LYS A 65 19.96 21.12 21.18
C LYS A 65 18.50 21.19 20.72
N ASN A 66 18.10 20.35 19.76
CA ASN A 66 16.76 20.38 19.17
C ASN A 66 16.14 18.97 19.07
N PRO A 67 15.86 18.31 20.22
CA PRO A 67 15.30 16.97 20.24
C PRO A 67 13.94 16.88 19.51
N ALA A 68 13.14 17.95 19.54
CA ALA A 68 11.85 18.05 18.84
C ALA A 68 11.97 17.90 17.30
N LEU A 69 13.08 18.35 16.70
CA LEU A 69 13.30 18.23 15.25
C LEU A 69 13.65 16.80 14.83
N VAL A 70 14.37 16.06 15.68
CA VAL A 70 14.67 14.64 15.46
C VAL A 70 13.39 13.80 15.54
N LEU A 71 12.48 14.19 16.42
CA LEU A 71 11.18 13.53 16.61
C LEU A 71 10.24 13.79 15.42
N ASN A 72 10.31 14.97 14.79
CA ASN A 72 9.60 15.28 13.54
C ASN A 72 10.12 14.52 12.31
N LEU A 73 11.25 13.80 12.43
CA LEU A 73 11.71 12.84 11.42
C LEU A 73 10.85 11.57 11.33
N ALA A 74 9.73 11.55 12.05
CA ALA A 74 8.61 10.62 11.90
C ALA A 74 7.96 10.58 10.50
N ASN A 75 8.55 11.24 9.49
CA ASN A 75 8.40 10.91 8.06
C ASN A 75 8.69 9.43 7.71
N TYR A 76 9.11 8.60 8.68
CA TYR A 76 8.99 7.14 8.61
C TYR A 76 7.55 6.67 8.32
N GLU A 77 6.52 7.36 8.82
CA GLU A 77 5.12 7.10 8.47
C GLU A 77 4.84 7.40 6.99
N THR A 78 5.44 8.44 6.42
CA THR A 78 5.33 8.76 4.99
C THR A 78 5.97 7.68 4.12
N LYS A 79 7.10 7.10 4.55
CA LYS A 79 7.72 5.98 3.85
C LYS A 79 6.94 4.68 4.03
N LYS A 80 6.46 4.39 5.25
CA LYS A 80 5.63 3.22 5.54
C LYS A 80 4.31 3.25 4.76
N SER A 81 3.64 4.40 4.73
CA SER A 81 2.40 4.60 3.95
C SER A 81 2.67 4.46 2.46
N TYR A 82 3.79 5.00 1.95
CA TYR A 82 4.19 4.82 0.56
C TYR A 82 4.50 3.35 0.22
N ASP A 83 5.21 2.63 1.09
CA ASP A 83 5.51 1.20 0.93
C ASP A 83 4.21 0.36 1.03
N GLN A 84 3.26 0.73 1.89
CA GLN A 84 1.92 0.15 1.95
C GLN A 84 1.12 0.42 0.67
N SER A 85 1.13 1.64 0.14
CA SER A 85 0.49 1.99 -1.12
C SER A 85 1.04 1.18 -2.28
N LYS A 86 2.37 0.97 -2.35
CA LYS A 86 2.99 0.08 -3.35
C LYS A 86 2.50 -1.36 -3.23
N LEU A 87 2.38 -1.87 -2.00
CA LEU A 87 1.91 -3.23 -1.77
C LEU A 87 0.44 -3.40 -2.21
N VAL A 88 -0.41 -2.41 -1.91
CA VAL A 88 -1.80 -2.37 -2.38
C VAL A 88 -1.86 -2.36 -3.92
N MET A 89 -1.03 -1.54 -4.59
CA MET A 89 -0.96 -1.52 -6.05
C MET A 89 -0.53 -2.86 -6.65
N MET A 90 0.39 -3.58 -6.00
CA MET A 90 0.80 -4.92 -6.46
C MET A 90 -0.29 -5.97 -6.23
N LEU A 91 -1.06 -5.88 -5.14
CA LEU A 91 -2.24 -6.72 -4.95
C LEU A 91 -3.28 -6.48 -6.05
N GLN A 92 -3.55 -5.22 -6.36
CA GLN A 92 -4.44 -4.85 -7.48
C GLN A 92 -3.92 -5.40 -8.81
N TYR A 93 -2.61 -5.33 -9.07
CA TYR A 93 -2.01 -5.94 -10.25
C TYR A 93 -2.26 -7.45 -10.32
N CYS A 94 -2.15 -8.17 -9.21
CA CYS A 94 -2.38 -9.61 -9.17
C CYS A 94 -3.86 -9.96 -9.38
N GLU A 95 -4.76 -9.22 -8.73
CA GLU A 95 -6.22 -9.45 -8.73
C GLU A 95 -6.95 -8.87 -9.95
N THR A 96 -6.30 -8.01 -10.76
CA THR A 96 -6.95 -7.35 -11.90
C THR A 96 -7.42 -8.36 -12.95
N GLN A 97 -8.62 -8.10 -13.51
CA GLN A 97 -9.14 -8.78 -14.70
C GLN A 97 -8.94 -7.93 -15.98
N SER A 98 -8.40 -6.72 -15.83
CA SER A 98 -8.10 -5.79 -16.92
C SER A 98 -6.79 -6.14 -17.61
N CYS A 99 -6.44 -5.45 -18.70
CA CYS A 99 -5.15 -5.66 -19.36
C CYS A 99 -3.97 -5.38 -18.40
N ARG A 100 -3.19 -6.42 -18.06
CA ARG A 100 -2.03 -6.28 -17.15
C ARG A 100 -0.95 -5.35 -17.68
N ARG A 101 -0.75 -5.32 -19.01
CA ARG A 101 0.21 -4.41 -19.65
C ARG A 101 -0.17 -2.95 -19.43
N ARG A 102 -1.46 -2.63 -19.59
CA ARG A 102 -1.97 -1.28 -19.33
C ARG A 102 -1.81 -0.91 -17.85
N PHE A 103 -2.11 -1.83 -16.95
CA PHE A 103 -1.95 -1.61 -15.51
C PHE A 103 -0.50 -1.27 -15.14
N ILE A 104 0.48 -2.05 -15.61
CA ILE A 104 1.88 -1.84 -15.24
C ILE A 104 2.45 -0.56 -15.85
N LEU A 105 2.09 -0.21 -17.08
CA LEU A 105 2.51 1.04 -17.73
C LEU A 105 1.95 2.25 -16.98
N ASN A 106 0.66 2.25 -16.67
CA ASN A 106 0.05 3.32 -15.88
C ASN A 106 0.68 3.44 -14.48
N TYR A 107 1.05 2.33 -13.84
CA TYR A 107 1.74 2.35 -12.54
C TYR A 107 3.11 3.04 -12.62
N PHE A 108 3.83 2.92 -13.74
CA PHE A 108 5.09 3.64 -13.99
C PHE A 108 4.90 5.04 -14.60
N GLY A 109 3.64 5.48 -14.80
CA GLY A 109 3.32 6.77 -15.39
C GLY A 109 3.50 6.82 -16.90
N GLU A 110 3.50 5.67 -17.57
CA GLU A 110 3.52 5.57 -19.03
C GLU A 110 2.09 5.44 -19.56
N ASP A 111 1.72 6.28 -20.51
CA ASP A 111 0.41 6.23 -21.15
C ASP A 111 0.31 5.04 -22.10
N TYR A 112 -0.85 4.38 -22.08
CA TYR A 112 -1.18 3.29 -22.99
C TYR A 112 -2.60 3.42 -23.52
N GLU A 113 -2.69 3.94 -24.74
CA GLU A 113 -3.96 4.26 -25.42
C GLU A 113 -4.84 3.01 -25.62
N ALA A 114 -4.23 1.90 -26.03
CA ALA A 114 -4.97 0.68 -26.32
C ALA A 114 -5.63 0.08 -25.07
N GLU A 115 -6.89 -0.32 -25.19
CA GLU A 115 -7.63 -0.95 -24.09
C GLU A 115 -7.11 -2.36 -23.78
N PHE A 116 -6.62 -3.07 -24.80
CA PHE A 116 -6.14 -4.45 -24.70
C PHE A 116 -4.82 -4.62 -25.43
N CYS A 117 -3.85 -5.26 -24.78
CA CYS A 117 -2.55 -5.56 -25.40
C CYS A 117 -2.53 -6.83 -26.25
N GLY A 118 -3.58 -7.65 -26.20
CA GLY A 118 -3.68 -8.92 -26.94
C GLY A 118 -2.76 -10.05 -26.46
N ALA A 119 -1.77 -9.77 -25.60
CA ALA A 119 -0.72 -10.74 -25.25
C ALA A 119 -0.69 -11.15 -23.76
N CYS A 120 -1.33 -10.39 -22.85
CA CYS A 120 -1.40 -10.81 -21.44
C CYS A 120 -2.47 -11.89 -21.22
N ASP A 121 -2.32 -12.64 -20.14
CA ASP A 121 -3.26 -13.69 -19.69
C ASP A 121 -4.72 -13.22 -19.68
N ASN A 122 -5.01 -12.04 -19.14
CA ASN A 122 -6.37 -11.49 -19.11
C ASN A 122 -6.93 -11.19 -20.51
N CYS A 123 -6.11 -10.65 -21.41
CA CYS A 123 -6.51 -10.40 -22.80
C CYS A 123 -6.75 -11.72 -23.55
N LEU A 124 -5.90 -12.72 -23.34
CA LEU A 124 -6.01 -14.04 -23.96
C LEU A 124 -7.26 -14.80 -23.45
N ALA A 125 -7.53 -14.75 -22.16
CA ALA A 125 -8.73 -15.33 -21.57
C ALA A 125 -10.00 -14.70 -22.15
N ARG A 126 -10.03 -13.36 -22.26
CA ARG A 126 -11.16 -12.64 -22.88
C ARG A 126 -11.40 -13.07 -24.33
N ALA A 127 -10.34 -13.19 -25.12
CA ALA A 127 -10.44 -13.64 -26.52
C ALA A 127 -11.02 -15.05 -26.63
N ARG A 128 -10.59 -15.98 -25.75
CA ARG A 128 -11.15 -17.34 -25.70
C ARG A 128 -12.63 -17.34 -25.34
N SER A 129 -13.05 -16.56 -24.35
CA SER A 129 -14.46 -16.45 -23.96
C SER A 129 -15.32 -15.77 -25.03
N ALA A 130 -14.75 -14.90 -25.85
CA ALA A 130 -15.45 -14.32 -27.00
C ALA A 130 -15.65 -15.37 -28.10
N ALA A 131 -14.63 -16.16 -28.42
CA ALA A 131 -14.70 -17.25 -29.40
C ALA A 131 -15.63 -18.40 -28.96
N ALA A 132 -15.73 -18.69 -27.66
CA ALA A 132 -16.65 -19.70 -27.15
C ALA A 132 -18.13 -19.26 -27.26
N ARG A 133 -18.41 -17.96 -27.15
CA ARG A 133 -19.76 -17.38 -27.25
C ARG A 133 -20.30 -17.30 -28.68
N SER A 134 -19.44 -17.38 -29.69
CA SER A 134 -19.88 -17.44 -31.09
C SER A 134 -20.29 -18.85 -31.55
N ASN A 135 -20.11 -19.89 -30.72
CA ASN A 135 -20.31 -21.29 -31.10
C ASN A 135 -21.46 -22.01 -30.36
N GLY A 136 -22.26 -21.32 -29.54
CA GLY A 136 -23.33 -21.95 -28.75
C GLY A 136 -24.62 -21.15 -28.79
N GLU A 137 -25.61 -21.65 -29.53
CA GLU A 137 -26.99 -21.19 -29.44
C GLU A 137 -27.62 -21.55 -28.09
N ARG A 138 -28.39 -20.58 -27.56
CA ARG A 138 -29.52 -20.64 -26.61
C ARG A 138 -29.28 -20.56 -25.08
N SER A 139 -29.93 -19.50 -24.58
CA SER A 139 -30.77 -19.35 -23.37
C SER A 139 -30.15 -19.59 -21.99
N ALA A 140 -29.89 -18.49 -21.28
CA ALA A 140 -30.03 -18.43 -19.84
C ALA A 140 -30.94 -17.24 -19.49
N GLU A 141 -31.95 -17.52 -18.68
CA GLU A 141 -32.99 -16.60 -18.22
C GLU A 141 -32.41 -15.36 -17.54
N SER A 142 -33.04 -14.22 -17.85
CA SER A 142 -32.72 -12.90 -17.29
C SER A 142 -33.12 -12.81 -15.82
N VAL A 143 -32.14 -12.96 -14.93
CA VAL A 143 -32.22 -12.35 -13.59
C VAL A 143 -31.74 -10.91 -13.74
N GLU A 144 -32.66 -9.95 -13.59
CA GLU A 144 -32.34 -8.51 -13.62
C GLU A 144 -31.29 -8.19 -12.55
N PRO A 145 -30.04 -7.83 -12.90
CA PRO A 145 -29.05 -7.47 -11.90
C PRO A 145 -29.44 -6.12 -11.31
N ALA A 146 -29.50 -6.06 -9.98
CA ALA A 146 -29.69 -4.82 -9.25
C ALA A 146 -28.66 -3.79 -9.76
N SER A 147 -29.15 -2.71 -10.39
CA SER A 147 -28.29 -1.67 -10.94
C SER A 147 -27.71 -0.82 -9.82
N PHE A 148 -26.45 -1.06 -9.48
CA PHE A 148 -25.68 -0.19 -8.60
C PHE A 148 -25.18 1.03 -9.39
N ARG A 149 -25.04 2.17 -8.73
CA ARG A 149 -24.41 3.38 -9.26
C ARG A 149 -23.13 3.66 -8.49
N ILE A 150 -22.17 4.33 -9.13
CA ILE A 150 -21.00 4.87 -8.43
C ILE A 150 -21.49 5.86 -7.37
N GLY A 151 -20.99 5.72 -6.14
CA GLY A 151 -21.43 6.44 -4.97
C GLY A 151 -22.48 5.71 -4.11
N ASP A 152 -23.06 4.61 -4.58
CA ASP A 152 -24.04 3.84 -3.78
C ASP A 152 -23.36 3.25 -2.54
N ALA A 153 -23.98 3.46 -1.37
CA ALA A 153 -23.61 2.76 -0.14
C ALA A 153 -24.13 1.32 -0.18
N VAL A 154 -23.24 0.37 0.07
CA VAL A 154 -23.52 -1.07 0.01
C VAL A 154 -22.93 -1.81 1.19
N LEU A 155 -23.60 -2.89 1.58
CA LEU A 155 -23.18 -3.76 2.67
C LEU A 155 -22.75 -5.12 2.12
N HIS A 156 -21.63 -5.63 2.62
CA HIS A 156 -21.14 -6.97 2.33
C HIS A 156 -20.96 -7.77 3.63
N ALA A 157 -21.47 -9.01 3.66
CA ALA A 157 -21.51 -9.85 4.86
C ALA A 157 -20.14 -10.03 5.57
N LYS A 158 -19.05 -10.04 4.80
CA LYS A 158 -17.68 -10.21 5.32
C LYS A 158 -16.95 -8.89 5.56
N TYR A 159 -17.29 -7.84 4.82
CA TYR A 159 -16.47 -6.63 4.71
C TYR A 159 -17.14 -5.39 5.31
N GLY A 160 -18.38 -5.51 5.76
CA GLY A 160 -19.14 -4.39 6.34
C GLY A 160 -19.69 -3.45 5.27
N SER A 161 -19.87 -2.19 5.63
CA SER A 161 -20.33 -1.12 4.74
C SER A 161 -19.20 -0.60 3.85
N GLY A 162 -19.52 -0.26 2.61
CA GLY A 162 -18.60 0.36 1.67
C GLY A 162 -19.33 1.13 0.58
N THR A 163 -18.57 1.87 -0.22
CA THR A 163 -19.10 2.73 -1.28
C THR A 163 -18.73 2.17 -2.64
N VAL A 164 -19.69 2.07 -3.56
CA VAL A 164 -19.43 1.64 -4.93
C VAL A 164 -18.59 2.69 -5.65
N GLU A 165 -17.39 2.32 -6.05
CA GLU A 165 -16.46 3.18 -6.80
C GLU A 165 -16.46 2.86 -8.29
N ARG A 166 -16.83 1.63 -8.66
CA ARG A 166 -16.94 1.22 -10.06
C ARG A 166 -18.05 0.20 -10.26
N VAL A 167 -18.75 0.30 -11.38
CA VAL A 167 -19.76 -0.65 -11.80
C VAL A 167 -19.40 -1.18 -13.19
N ASP A 168 -19.28 -2.51 -13.28
CA ASP A 168 -19.19 -3.26 -14.53
C ASP A 168 -20.44 -4.18 -14.61
N ARG A 169 -20.70 -4.85 -15.75
CA ARG A 169 -22.00 -5.54 -16.00
C ARG A 169 -22.52 -6.41 -14.84
N ASP A 170 -21.66 -7.26 -14.27
CA ASP A 170 -22.04 -8.18 -13.18
C ASP A 170 -21.22 -7.95 -11.89
N LEU A 171 -20.29 -6.98 -11.92
CA LEU A 171 -19.31 -6.75 -10.88
C LEU A 171 -19.37 -5.31 -10.40
N VAL A 172 -19.18 -5.12 -9.10
CA VAL A 172 -19.07 -3.83 -8.45
C VAL A 172 -17.77 -3.77 -7.67
N THR A 173 -16.99 -2.72 -7.88
CA THR A 173 -15.85 -2.42 -7.01
C THR A 173 -16.33 -1.50 -5.91
N VAL A 174 -16.18 -1.97 -4.69
CA VAL A 174 -16.61 -1.29 -3.48
C VAL A 174 -15.37 -0.92 -2.67
N LEU A 175 -15.30 0.34 -2.23
CA LEU A 175 -14.35 0.80 -1.24
C LEU A 175 -14.89 0.55 0.16
N PHE A 176 -14.24 -0.34 0.90
CA PHE A 176 -14.51 -0.56 2.32
C PHE A 176 -13.51 0.25 3.17
N PRO A 177 -13.93 1.16 4.07
CA PRO A 177 -13.02 2.05 4.80
C PRO A 177 -11.90 1.35 5.58
N SER A 178 -12.16 0.15 6.10
CA SER A 178 -11.22 -0.63 6.92
C SER A 178 -10.40 -1.66 6.15
N ILE A 179 -10.74 -1.95 4.88
CA ILE A 179 -10.17 -3.07 4.10
C ILE A 179 -9.69 -2.63 2.70
N GLY A 180 -10.14 -1.47 2.21
CA GLY A 180 -9.82 -0.94 0.90
C GLY A 180 -10.77 -1.44 -0.20
N TYR A 181 -10.32 -1.39 -1.45
CA TYR A 181 -11.12 -1.75 -2.61
C TYR A 181 -11.31 -3.26 -2.75
N LYS A 182 -12.54 -3.70 -3.03
CA LYS A 182 -12.83 -5.08 -3.43
C LYS A 182 -13.83 -5.12 -4.58
N THR A 183 -13.49 -5.86 -5.62
CA THR A 183 -14.39 -6.17 -6.74
C THR A 183 -15.19 -7.42 -6.39
N LEU A 184 -16.50 -7.28 -6.40
CA LEU A 184 -17.47 -8.28 -5.93
C LEU A 184 -18.55 -8.45 -6.99
N LEU A 185 -19.22 -9.60 -7.00
CA LEU A 185 -20.45 -9.74 -7.78
C LEU A 185 -21.49 -8.74 -7.27
N ALA A 186 -22.25 -8.13 -8.16
CA ALA A 186 -23.35 -7.25 -7.80
C ALA A 186 -24.33 -7.94 -6.84
N SER A 187 -24.53 -9.25 -6.99
CA SER A 187 -25.36 -10.08 -6.10
C SER A 187 -24.76 -10.31 -4.70
N ALA A 188 -23.46 -10.11 -4.52
CA ALA A 188 -22.77 -10.32 -3.24
C ALA A 188 -22.87 -9.12 -2.29
N VAL A 189 -23.33 -7.97 -2.77
CA VAL A 189 -23.51 -6.75 -1.97
C VAL A 189 -24.98 -6.33 -1.96
N ARG A 190 -25.43 -5.74 -0.86
CA ARG A 190 -26.80 -5.22 -0.71
C ARG A 190 -26.77 -3.71 -0.61
N LYS A 191 -27.71 -3.00 -1.24
CA LYS A 191 -27.83 -1.54 -1.03
C LYS A 191 -28.18 -1.26 0.43
N GLU A 192 -27.48 -0.30 1.01
CA GLU A 192 -27.81 0.22 2.33
C GLU A 192 -28.97 1.21 2.16
N ALA A 193 -30.12 0.93 2.77
CA ALA A 193 -31.29 1.79 2.65
C ALA A 193 -31.00 3.14 3.32
N GLN A 194 -30.93 4.21 2.52
CA GLN A 194 -30.90 5.57 3.06
C GLN A 194 -32.25 5.85 3.72
N ILE A 195 -32.26 5.96 5.04
CA ILE A 195 -33.37 6.55 5.79
C ILE A 195 -33.32 8.05 5.49
N ALA A 196 -34.35 8.56 4.81
CA ALA A 196 -34.57 9.99 4.57
C ALA A 196 -34.92 10.72 5.87
#